data_AF-A0A1R2B167-F1
#
_entry.id   AF-A0A1R2B167-F1
#
_cell.length_a   1.000
_cell.length_b   1.000
_cell.length_c   1.000
_cell.angle_alpha   90.00
_cell.angle_beta   90.00
_cell.angle_gamma   90.00
#
_symmetry.space_group_name_H-M   'P 1'
#
loop_
_entity.id
_entity.type
_entity.pdbx_description
1 polymer ?
#
loop_
_entity_poly.entity_id
_entity_poly.type
_entity_poly.pdbx_seq_one_letter_code
_entity_poly.pdbx_strand_id
1 'polypeptide(L)'
;MAHHAKDHSSHEVSHGHDSHDSHDHHHHETRHFSDFERLLHGIPKNAWNRCTDSFLDYTTCVKKHAQGGWPLQYLLSVYWADRWTCVDENHNLRECEMQRTLDIFEQNKDEIASRS
;
A
#
# COMPACT_ATOMS: atom_id res chain seq x y z
N MET A 1 -46.21 -1.90 19.62
CA MET A 1 -46.67 -3.28 19.83
C MET A 1 -46.38 -4.01 18.53
N ALA A 2 -45.24 -4.69 18.41
CA ALA A 2 -45.06 -6.13 18.70
C ALA A 2 -45.92 -6.96 17.71
N HIS A 3 -45.43 -7.94 16.94
CA HIS A 3 -44.49 -9.01 17.28
C HIS A 3 -43.80 -9.62 16.05
N HIS A 4 -42.62 -10.17 16.32
CA HIS A 4 -41.88 -11.26 15.68
C HIS A 4 -42.63 -12.20 14.71
N ALA A 5 -41.91 -12.61 13.67
CA ALA A 5 -41.79 -14.02 13.30
C ALA A 5 -40.31 -14.35 13.09
N LYS A 6 -39.74 -15.10 14.04
CA LYS A 6 -38.56 -15.95 13.82
C LYS A 6 -39.06 -17.17 13.05
N ASP A 7 -38.28 -17.64 12.08
CA ASP A 7 -38.10 -19.08 12.00
C ASP A 7 -36.69 -19.45 11.53
N HIS A 8 -36.28 -20.61 12.01
CA HIS A 8 -34.92 -21.05 12.26
C HIS A 8 -34.25 -21.75 11.08
N SER A 9 -32.91 -21.79 11.16
CA SER A 9 -32.08 -22.99 10.91
C SER A 9 -31.96 -23.53 9.49
N SER A 10 -30.76 -23.40 8.91
CA SER A 10 -29.94 -24.58 8.59
C SER A 10 -28.47 -24.20 8.40
N HIS A 11 -27.63 -24.93 9.10
CA HIS A 11 -26.19 -24.96 8.96
C HIS A 11 -25.90 -25.84 7.74
N GLU A 12 -25.41 -25.26 6.64
CA GLU A 12 -24.81 -26.03 5.55
C GLU A 12 -23.32 -25.71 5.51
N VAL A 13 -22.55 -26.63 6.07
CA VAL A 13 -21.15 -26.83 5.73
C VAL A 13 -21.12 -27.36 4.29
N SER A 14 -20.49 -26.63 3.38
CA SER A 14 -20.04 -27.21 2.11
C SER A 14 -18.62 -26.75 1.81
N HIS A 15 -17.70 -27.70 1.91
CA HIS A 15 -16.40 -27.65 1.26
C HIS A 15 -16.62 -27.71 -0.26
N GLY A 16 -16.43 -26.59 -0.94
CA GLY A 16 -16.30 -26.53 -2.40
C GLY A 16 -14.88 -26.15 -2.76
N HIS A 17 -14.01 -27.15 -2.96
CA HIS A 17 -12.80 -27.00 -3.76
C HIS A 17 -13.25 -27.00 -5.22
N ASP A 18 -13.36 -25.82 -5.83
CA ASP A 18 -13.39 -25.70 -7.29
C ASP A 18 -12.29 -24.73 -7.71
N SER A 19 -11.22 -25.35 -8.20
CA SER A 19 -10.11 -24.71 -8.87
C SER A 19 -10.59 -24.28 -10.25
N HIS A 20 -10.71 -22.97 -10.46
CA HIS A 20 -10.83 -22.39 -11.78
C HIS A 20 -9.84 -21.23 -11.86
N ASP A 21 -8.96 -21.31 -12.86
CA ASP A 21 -8.10 -20.23 -13.34
C ASP A 21 -8.89 -18.91 -13.43
N SER A 22 -8.76 -18.06 -12.43
CA SER A 22 -8.72 -16.64 -12.65
C SER A 22 -7.25 -16.24 -12.60
N HIS A 23 -6.75 -15.68 -13.70
CA HIS A 23 -5.62 -14.78 -13.64
C HIS A 23 -6.02 -13.59 -12.78
N ASP A 24 -6.02 -13.79 -11.47
CA ASP A 24 -6.23 -12.74 -10.49
C ASP A 24 -5.04 -11.82 -10.63
N HIS A 25 -5.28 -10.68 -11.26
CA HIS A 25 -4.51 -9.48 -10.99
C HIS A 25 -4.59 -9.26 -9.47
N HIS A 26 -3.60 -9.78 -8.75
CA HIS A 26 -3.39 -9.48 -7.34
C HIS A 26 -3.11 -7.98 -7.26
N HIS A 27 -4.16 -7.17 -7.21
CA HIS A 27 -4.05 -5.78 -6.82
C HIS A 27 -3.58 -5.82 -5.37
N HIS A 28 -2.28 -5.58 -5.17
CA HIS A 28 -1.74 -5.41 -3.84
C HIS A 28 -2.43 -4.20 -3.22
N GLU A 29 -3.38 -4.45 -2.32
CA GLU A 29 -4.10 -3.39 -1.62
C GLU A 29 -3.15 -2.76 -0.62
N THR A 30 -2.91 -1.45 -0.76
CA THR A 30 -2.01 -0.71 0.13
C THR A 30 -2.49 -0.85 1.57
N ARG A 31 -1.61 -1.28 2.47
CA ARG A 31 -1.93 -1.34 3.89
C ARG A 31 -2.18 0.05 4.47
N HIS A 32 -3.30 0.20 5.17
CA HIS A 32 -3.57 1.41 5.95
C HIS A 32 -2.87 1.36 7.31
N PHE A 33 -2.08 2.40 7.61
CA PHE A 33 -1.38 2.55 8.89
C PHE A 33 -2.11 3.58 9.76
N SER A 34 -2.25 3.25 11.05
CA SER A 34 -2.75 4.20 12.04
C SER A 34 -1.78 5.36 12.26
N ASP A 35 -2.28 6.49 12.76
CA ASP A 35 -1.44 7.65 13.11
C ASP A 35 -0.31 7.29 14.09
N PHE A 36 -0.57 6.36 15.01
CA PHE A 36 0.45 5.88 15.93
C PHE A 36 1.53 5.04 15.22
N GLU A 37 1.14 4.15 14.32
CA GLU A 37 2.09 3.36 13.52
C GLU A 37 2.96 4.28 12.63
N ARG A 38 2.36 5.30 11.99
CA ARG A 38 3.10 6.27 11.18
C ARG A 38 4.19 7.00 11.98
N LEU A 39 3.89 7.34 13.24
CA LEU A 39 4.88 7.92 14.16
C LEU A 39 5.98 6.91 14.53
N LEU A 40 5.62 5.65 14.79
CA LEU A 40 6.57 4.59 15.15
C LEU A 40 7.56 4.30 14.01
N HIS A 41 7.13 4.45 12.76
CA HIS A 41 7.98 4.34 11.59
C HIS A 41 8.88 5.57 11.35
N GLY A 42 8.80 6.60 12.21
CA GLY A 42 9.69 7.75 12.22
C GLY A 42 9.31 8.86 11.25
N ILE A 43 8.10 8.84 10.68
CA ILE A 43 7.65 9.91 9.78
C ILE A 43 7.05 11.04 10.64
N PRO A 44 7.63 12.25 10.61
CA PRO A 44 7.08 13.36 11.37
C PRO A 44 5.75 13.83 10.76
N LYS A 45 4.81 14.29 11.61
CA LYS A 45 3.44 14.62 11.17
C LYS A 45 3.37 15.66 10.05
N ASN A 46 4.32 16.58 9.99
CA ASN A 46 4.40 17.60 8.93
C ASN A 46 4.81 17.04 7.56
N ALA A 47 5.38 15.84 7.51
CA ALA A 47 5.73 15.15 6.28
C ALA A 47 4.62 14.20 5.79
N TRP A 48 3.55 14.03 6.58
CA TRP A 48 2.43 13.16 6.20
C TRP A 48 1.68 13.78 5.03
N ASN A 49 1.53 12.98 3.99
CA ASN A 49 0.73 13.27 2.82
C ASN A 49 -0.13 12.05 2.48
N ARG A 50 -0.94 12.12 1.42
CA ARG A 50 -1.84 11.02 1.04
C ARG A 50 -1.14 9.71 0.66
N CYS A 51 0.13 9.76 0.27
CA CYS A 51 0.96 8.60 -0.11
C CYS A 51 1.79 8.05 1.05
N THR A 52 1.63 8.58 2.27
CA THR A 52 2.38 8.12 3.45
C THR A 52 2.21 6.63 3.69
N ASP A 53 0.99 6.11 3.53
CA ASP A 53 0.70 4.69 3.76
C ASP A 53 1.39 3.81 2.70
N SER A 54 1.32 4.16 1.42
CA SER A 54 2.04 3.45 0.35
C SER A 54 3.56 3.48 0.57
N PHE A 55 4.10 4.59 1.07
CA PHE A 55 5.51 4.70 1.40
C PHE A 55 5.89 3.79 2.57
N LEU A 56 5.06 3.74 3.62
CA LEU A 56 5.27 2.88 4.77
C LEU A 56 5.18 1.40 4.40
N ASP A 57 4.25 1.04 3.52
CA ASP A 57 4.08 -0.33 3.05
C ASP A 57 5.32 -0.80 2.28
N TYR A 58 5.76 0.00 1.30
CA TYR A 58 6.98 -0.24 0.54
C TYR A 58 8.21 -0.37 1.44
N THR A 59 8.44 0.60 2.33
CA THR A 59 9.62 0.56 3.21
C THR A 59 9.58 -0.59 4.21
N THR A 60 8.38 -1.01 4.64
CA THR A 60 8.20 -2.18 5.51
C THR A 60 8.53 -3.47 4.76
N CYS A 61 8.06 -3.61 3.52
CA CYS A 61 8.42 -4.74 2.66
C CYS A 61 9.95 -4.81 2.46
N VAL A 62 10.57 -3.70 2.05
CA VAL A 62 12.03 -3.66 1.83
C VAL A 62 12.78 -4.01 3.11
N LYS A 63 12.41 -3.47 4.26
CA LYS A 63 13.06 -3.80 5.55
C LYS A 63 12.92 -5.27 5.93
N LYS A 64 11.80 -5.91 5.61
CA LYS A 64 11.57 -7.33 5.89
C LYS A 64 12.47 -8.23 5.05
N HIS A 65 12.80 -7.80 3.83
CA HIS A 65 13.62 -8.57 2.88
C HIS A 65 15.09 -8.15 2.84
N ALA A 66 15.42 -6.94 3.29
CA ALA A 66 16.78 -6.44 3.42
C ALA A 66 17.49 -7.13 4.60
N GLN A 67 18.19 -8.21 4.30
CA GLN A 67 18.99 -8.97 5.27
C GLN A 67 20.49 -8.63 5.12
N GLY A 68 21.23 -8.74 6.24
CA GLY A 68 22.69 -8.63 6.26
C GLY A 68 23.21 -7.59 7.25
N GLY A 69 24.23 -7.96 8.03
CA GLY A 69 24.89 -7.05 8.99
C GLY A 69 25.99 -6.18 8.38
N TRP A 70 26.40 -6.46 7.14
CA TRP A 70 27.46 -5.73 6.44
C TRP A 70 26.87 -4.69 5.45
N PRO A 71 27.39 -3.45 5.41
CA PRO A 71 26.80 -2.38 4.60
C PRO A 71 26.62 -2.71 3.12
N LEU A 72 27.59 -3.37 2.48
CA LEU A 72 27.50 -3.74 1.05
C LEU A 72 26.46 -4.83 0.80
N GLN A 73 26.39 -5.84 1.66
CA GLN A 73 25.38 -6.89 1.55
C GLN A 73 23.98 -6.34 1.80
N TYR A 74 23.85 -5.42 2.76
CA TYR A 74 22.61 -4.73 3.05
C TYR A 74 22.14 -3.90 1.84
N LEU A 75 23.04 -3.15 1.20
CA LEU A 75 22.70 -2.41 -0.02
C LEU A 75 22.24 -3.33 -1.15
N LEU A 76 22.92 -4.47 -1.34
CA LEU A 76 22.53 -5.46 -2.33
C LEU A 76 21.16 -6.09 -2.02
N SER A 77 20.87 -6.38 -0.75
CA SER A 77 19.59 -6.97 -0.35
C SER A 77 18.45 -5.96 -0.45
N VAL A 78 18.69 -4.68 -0.14
CA VAL A 78 17.75 -3.58 -0.41
C VAL A 78 17.48 -3.47 -1.91
N TYR A 79 18.52 -3.44 -2.75
CA TYR A 79 18.37 -3.36 -4.20
C TYR A 79 17.58 -4.55 -4.76
N TRP A 80 17.88 -5.75 -4.26
CA TRP A 80 17.18 -6.96 -4.69
C TRP A 80 15.71 -6.96 -4.25
N ALA A 81 15.44 -6.55 -3.00
CA ALA A 81 14.09 -6.41 -2.47
C ALA A 81 13.28 -5.38 -3.28
N ASP A 82 13.84 -4.20 -3.54
CA ASP A 82 13.20 -3.15 -4.37
C ASP A 82 12.88 -3.65 -5.78
N ARG A 83 13.82 -4.37 -6.42
CA ARG A 83 13.67 -4.74 -7.83
C ARG A 83 12.81 -5.96 -8.08
N TRP A 84 12.79 -6.92 -7.15
CA TRP A 84 12.24 -8.25 -7.39
C TRP A 84 11.20 -8.73 -6.38
N THR A 85 11.21 -8.21 -5.15
CA THR A 85 10.30 -8.71 -4.10
C THR A 85 9.16 -7.75 -3.80
N CYS A 86 9.48 -6.47 -3.62
CA CYS A 86 8.53 -5.42 -3.23
C CYS A 86 8.07 -4.60 -4.44
N VAL A 87 7.86 -5.28 -5.57
CA VAL A 87 7.59 -4.63 -6.87
C VAL A 87 6.23 -3.93 -6.84
N ASP A 88 5.22 -4.58 -6.26
CA ASP A 88 3.86 -4.07 -6.21
C ASP A 88 3.75 -2.88 -5.25
N GLU A 89 4.36 -2.96 -4.07
CA GLU A 89 4.41 -1.84 -3.12
C GLU A 89 5.13 -0.62 -3.72
N ASN A 90 6.24 -0.84 -4.43
CA ASN A 90 6.98 0.22 -5.11
C ASN A 90 6.14 0.83 -6.25
N HIS A 91 5.44 -0.01 -7.01
CA HIS A 91 4.56 0.44 -8.08
C HIS A 91 3.42 1.31 -7.52
N ASN A 92 2.71 0.86 -6.49
CA ASN A 92 1.64 1.61 -5.82
C ASN A 92 2.14 2.95 -5.28
N LEU A 93 3.31 2.98 -4.64
CA LEU A 93 3.93 4.23 -4.17
C LEU A 93 4.20 5.19 -5.32
N ARG A 94 4.79 4.70 -6.42
CA ARG A 94 5.07 5.53 -7.61
C ARG A 94 3.81 6.07 -8.25
N GLU A 95 2.77 5.26 -8.37
CA GLU A 95 1.48 5.70 -8.91
C GLU A 95 0.86 6.80 -8.03
N CYS A 96 0.87 6.62 -6.70
CA CYS A 96 0.35 7.63 -5.78
C CYS A 96 1.12 8.95 -5.88
N GLU A 97 2.45 8.91 -5.87
CA GLU A 97 3.30 10.11 -5.97
C GLU A 97 3.19 10.78 -7.34
N MET A 98 3.04 10.00 -8.41
CA MET A 98 2.78 10.52 -9.75
C MET A 98 1.44 11.28 -9.77
N GLN A 99 0.36 10.67 -9.29
CA GLN A 99 -0.94 11.34 -9.19
C GLN A 99 -0.83 12.60 -8.31
N ARG A 100 -0.08 12.54 -7.20
CA ARG A 100 0.08 13.68 -6.29
C ARG A 100 0.79 14.84 -6.98
N THR A 101 1.81 14.53 -7.77
CA THR A 101 2.54 15.51 -8.56
C THR A 101 1.63 16.14 -9.62
N LEU A 102 0.81 15.33 -10.30
CA LEU A 102 -0.18 15.82 -11.26
C LEU A 102 -1.20 16.75 -10.60
N ASP A 103 -1.71 16.40 -9.41
CA ASP A 103 -2.68 17.23 -8.69
C ASP A 103 -2.07 18.55 -8.22
N ILE A 104 -0.81 18.52 -7.75
CA ILE A 104 -0.06 19.75 -7.42
C ILE A 104 0.11 20.62 -8.67
N PHE A 105 0.47 20.01 -9.80
CA PHE A 105 0.61 20.75 -11.05
C PHE A 105 -0.72 21.38 -11.47
N GLU A 106 -1.82 20.62 -11.46
CA GLU A 106 -3.15 21.11 -11.85
C GLU A 106 -3.62 22.27 -10.95
N GLN A 107 -3.35 22.20 -9.65
CA GLN A 107 -3.66 23.29 -8.70
C GLN A 107 -2.86 24.57 -8.96
N ASN A 108 -1.66 24.47 -9.54
CA ASN A 108 -0.73 25.58 -9.72
C ASN A 108 -0.54 25.96 -11.21
N LYS A 109 -1.27 25.34 -12.13
CA LYS A 109 -1.04 25.46 -13.58
C LYS A 109 -1.14 26.90 -14.07
N ASP A 110 -2.08 27.67 -13.53
CA ASP A 110 -2.31 29.06 -13.95
C ASP A 110 -1.17 29.97 -13.48
N GLU A 111 -0.62 29.71 -12.29
CA GLU A 111 0.56 30.43 -11.80
C GLU A 111 1.80 30.07 -12.63
N ILE A 112 1.99 28.80 -12.97
CA ILE A 112 3.10 28.34 -13.82
C ILE A 112 3.01 29.00 -15.21
N ALA A 113 1.82 28.99 -15.82
CA ALA A 113 1.57 29.59 -17.13
C ALA A 113 1.74 31.13 -17.12
N SER A 114 1.44 31.80 -16.00
CA SER A 114 1.63 33.24 -15.87
C SER A 114 3.11 33.67 -15.77
N ARG A 115 4.01 32.72 -15.49
CA ARG A 115 5.45 32.95 -15.33
C ARG A 115 6.26 32.54 -16.57
N SER A 116 5.62 31.97 -17.61
CA SER A 116 6.22 31.56 -18.89
C SER A 116 5.93 32.55 -20.00
#